data_AF-A0A4U6U169-F1
#
_entry.id   AF-A0A4U6U169-F1
#
_cell.length_a   1.000
_cell.length_b   1.000
_cell.length_c   1.000
_cell.angle_alpha   90.00
_cell.angle_beta   90.00
_cell.angle_gamma   90.00
#
_symmetry.space_group_name_H-M   'P 1'
#
loop_
_entity.id
_entity.type
_entity.pdbx_description
1 polymer ?
#
loop_
_entity_poly.entity_id
_entity_poly.type
_entity_poly.pdbx_seq_one_letter_code
_entity_poly.pdbx_strand_id
1 'polypeptide(L)'
;MDSGKESPYPWKGENKIIDQREKGDGLNLNKGKYVMSNIEFDVLIDKREGLKFHSYDLLRNFHHANAIPLLDYYYQADKFGRLVIPKVHFSFQSWFEKEGKNLLFDEMGHMTVMLENMIIEYCDLVESLLKKKLIIKNFDMDNVFVNVYVGVPTLCVLLTEVTEVECIGVQDRNLAWDCPRKLMVWCENQCDIKMDKLTKRFCNFLGKSNCNVRKLKKYPHNWDDVTKGEYLMSLVDSNHSQMRFLLNDSGLTWPFSENLPQRSDNLPELLQAILDWDELERNVGHNILDFFSYVIVLRNCYKHFEDLPKKIKDKLISRKTLIEYIELWQSDFWIKVYERLG
;
A
#
# COMPACT_ATOMS: atom_id res chain seq x y z
N MET A 1 -17.82 -58.21 -15.15
CA MET A 1 -16.43 -58.36 -14.66
C MET A 1 -15.78 -57.00 -14.77
N ASP A 2 -15.70 -56.34 -13.62
CA ASP A 2 -14.92 -55.11 -13.43
C ASP A 2 -13.46 -55.35 -13.77
N SER A 3 -12.83 -54.36 -14.41
CA SER A 3 -11.40 -54.12 -14.23
C SER A 3 -11.23 -52.62 -14.07
N GLY A 4 -11.26 -52.20 -12.81
CA GLY A 4 -10.87 -50.87 -12.40
C GLY A 4 -9.43 -50.58 -12.79
N LYS A 5 -9.20 -49.36 -13.26
CA LYS A 5 -7.89 -48.72 -13.15
C LYS A 5 -8.01 -47.63 -12.10
N GLU A 6 -7.20 -47.80 -11.08
CA GLU A 6 -7.10 -47.02 -9.86
C GLU A 6 -6.74 -45.55 -10.16
N SER A 7 -7.44 -44.64 -9.49
CA SER A 7 -7.06 -43.23 -9.39
C SER A 7 -6.03 -43.07 -8.26
N PRO A 8 -4.87 -42.42 -8.50
CA PRO A 8 -3.79 -42.34 -7.51
C PRO A 8 -3.94 -41.08 -6.65
N TYR A 9 -4.87 -41.08 -5.68
CA TYR A 9 -4.87 -40.11 -4.57
C TYR A 9 -5.44 -40.75 -3.30
N PRO A 10 -4.70 -40.78 -2.17
CA PRO A 10 -5.13 -41.49 -0.97
C PRO A 10 -5.89 -40.54 -0.03
N TRP A 11 -7.13 -40.17 -0.35
CA TRP A 11 -8.05 -39.55 0.62
C TRP A 11 -9.49 -40.00 0.35
N LYS A 12 -9.79 -41.29 0.58
CA LYS A 12 -11.17 -41.76 0.74
C LYS A 12 -11.66 -41.38 2.14
N GLY A 13 -12.01 -40.11 2.32
CA GLY A 13 -12.76 -39.63 3.47
C GLY A 13 -13.87 -38.72 2.95
N GLU A 14 -15.12 -39.00 3.26
CA GLU A 14 -16.20 -38.05 3.01
C GLU A 14 -15.99 -36.85 3.92
N ASN A 15 -15.73 -35.67 3.33
CA ASN A 15 -15.68 -34.44 4.08
C ASN A 15 -17.09 -34.11 4.59
N LYS A 16 -17.22 -33.82 5.88
CA LYS A 16 -18.51 -33.47 6.49
C LYS A 16 -18.44 -32.09 7.10
N ILE A 17 -19.40 -31.25 6.73
CA ILE A 17 -19.59 -29.92 7.28
C ILE A 17 -20.76 -29.98 8.27
N ILE A 18 -20.52 -29.55 9.50
CA ILE A 18 -21.55 -29.45 10.56
C ILE A 18 -21.79 -27.98 10.84
N ASP A 19 -22.93 -27.47 10.39
CA ASP A 19 -23.39 -26.11 10.67
C ASP A 19 -23.96 -26.03 12.09
N GLN A 20 -23.32 -25.23 12.95
CA GLN A 20 -23.75 -25.07 14.34
C GLN A 20 -24.94 -24.11 14.49
N ARG A 21 -25.38 -23.45 13.40
CA ARG A 21 -26.49 -22.49 13.36
C ARG A 21 -26.33 -21.27 14.28
N GLU A 22 -25.13 -21.06 14.81
CA GLU A 22 -24.75 -19.89 15.59
C GLU A 22 -23.96 -18.92 14.71
N LYS A 23 -23.99 -17.62 15.04
CA LYS A 23 -23.11 -16.64 14.41
C LYS A 23 -21.70 -16.70 15.03
N GLY A 24 -20.70 -16.44 14.21
CA GLY A 24 -19.33 -16.14 14.66
C GLY A 24 -19.35 -14.88 15.51
N ASP A 25 -18.52 -14.84 16.55
CA ASP A 25 -18.55 -13.75 17.53
C ASP A 25 -18.14 -12.44 16.85
N GLY A 26 -19.09 -11.52 16.69
CA GLY A 26 -18.87 -10.24 15.99
C GLY A 26 -18.64 -10.37 14.46
N LEU A 27 -18.92 -11.54 13.87
CA LEU A 27 -18.75 -11.82 12.45
C LEU A 27 -20.11 -11.99 11.77
N ASN A 28 -20.24 -11.52 10.53
CA ASN A 28 -21.40 -11.82 9.69
C ASN A 28 -21.29 -13.22 9.02
N LEU A 29 -20.80 -14.20 9.78
CA LEU A 29 -20.54 -15.57 9.35
C LEU A 29 -21.08 -16.54 10.40
N ASN A 30 -21.36 -17.79 10.02
CA ASN A 30 -21.87 -18.81 10.93
C ASN A 30 -20.76 -19.74 11.42
N LYS A 31 -20.84 -20.17 12.68
CA LYS A 31 -19.93 -21.19 13.23
C LYS A 31 -20.24 -22.56 12.62
N GLY A 32 -19.20 -23.34 12.36
CA GLY A 32 -19.32 -24.70 11.90
C GLY A 32 -18.11 -25.56 12.28
N LYS A 33 -18.22 -26.85 12.00
CA LYS A 33 -17.12 -27.82 12.09
C LYS A 33 -16.86 -28.43 10.72
N TYR A 34 -15.59 -28.55 10.36
CA TYR A 34 -15.16 -29.30 9.20
C TYR A 34 -14.49 -30.59 9.66
N VAL A 35 -15.06 -31.72 9.25
CA VAL A 35 -14.56 -33.05 9.59
C VAL A 35 -13.93 -33.64 8.33
N MET A 36 -12.62 -33.86 8.39
CA MET A 36 -11.86 -34.52 7.35
C MET A 36 -11.23 -35.77 7.93
N SER A 37 -11.75 -36.94 7.52
CA SER A 37 -11.38 -38.24 8.10
C SER A 37 -11.59 -38.27 9.63
N ASN A 38 -10.52 -38.22 10.42
CA ASN A 38 -10.57 -38.27 11.89
C ASN A 38 -10.22 -36.92 12.55
N ILE A 39 -10.04 -35.87 11.76
CA ILE A 39 -9.66 -34.54 12.25
C ILE A 39 -10.88 -33.63 12.11
N GLU A 40 -11.24 -33.00 13.22
CA GLU A 40 -12.25 -31.95 13.27
C GLU A 40 -11.58 -30.62 13.58
N PHE A 41 -11.91 -29.59 12.82
CA PHE A 41 -11.48 -28.23 13.12
C PHE A 41 -12.64 -27.25 12.94
N ASP A 42 -12.56 -26.16 13.68
CA ASP A 42 -13.56 -25.11 13.62
C ASP A 42 -13.43 -24.30 12.33
N VAL A 43 -14.57 -24.01 11.73
CA VAL A 43 -14.67 -23.23 10.49
C VAL A 43 -15.75 -22.17 10.62
N LEU A 44 -15.75 -21.25 9.66
CA LEU A 44 -16.83 -20.30 9.46
C LEU A 44 -17.52 -20.60 8.12
N ILE A 45 -18.83 -20.39 8.10
CA ILE A 45 -19.69 -20.64 6.95
C ILE A 45 -20.33 -19.31 6.56
N ASP A 46 -20.04 -18.85 5.34
CA ASP A 46 -20.75 -17.74 4.74
C ASP A 46 -22.08 -18.22 4.15
N LYS A 47 -23.16 -17.61 4.62
CA LYS A 47 -24.53 -17.94 4.24
C LYS A 47 -25.24 -16.80 3.52
N ARG A 48 -24.52 -15.73 3.16
CA ARG A 48 -25.09 -14.62 2.38
C ARG A 48 -25.68 -15.15 1.07
N GLU A 49 -26.71 -14.44 0.59
CA GLU A 49 -27.35 -14.80 -0.67
C GLU A 49 -26.44 -14.47 -1.85
N GLY A 50 -26.65 -15.16 -2.98
CA GLY A 50 -25.94 -14.86 -4.23
C GLY A 50 -24.54 -15.49 -4.37
N LEU A 51 -24.04 -16.24 -3.38
CA LEU A 51 -22.78 -16.99 -3.50
C LEU A 51 -22.87 -18.02 -4.64
N LYS A 52 -21.89 -17.98 -5.56
CA LYS A 52 -21.88 -18.80 -6.78
C LYS A 52 -20.79 -19.85 -6.75
N PHE A 53 -21.14 -21.09 -7.08
CA PHE A 53 -20.17 -22.18 -7.25
C PHE A 53 -19.08 -21.83 -8.25
N HIS A 54 -19.41 -21.12 -9.33
CA HIS A 54 -18.43 -20.70 -10.34
C HIS A 54 -17.31 -19.81 -9.76
N SER A 55 -17.65 -18.86 -8.89
CA SER A 55 -16.63 -18.04 -8.20
C SER A 55 -15.71 -18.90 -7.34
N TYR A 56 -16.30 -19.85 -6.59
CA TYR A 56 -15.54 -20.81 -5.79
C TYR A 56 -14.61 -21.67 -6.67
N ASP A 57 -15.09 -22.19 -7.79
CA ASP A 57 -14.30 -23.05 -8.69
C ASP A 57 -13.09 -22.33 -9.28
N LEU A 58 -13.22 -21.03 -9.60
CA LEU A 58 -12.11 -20.18 -10.02
C LEU A 58 -11.09 -19.94 -8.90
N LEU A 59 -11.55 -19.88 -7.65
CA LEU A 59 -10.77 -19.46 -6.49
C LEU A 59 -10.22 -20.60 -5.63
N ARG A 60 -10.73 -21.82 -5.75
CA ARG A 60 -10.33 -22.96 -4.88
C ARG A 60 -8.83 -23.27 -4.88
N ASN A 61 -8.14 -22.92 -5.96
CA ASN A 61 -6.69 -23.08 -6.13
C ASN A 61 -5.94 -21.74 -6.10
N PHE A 62 -6.61 -20.66 -5.75
CA PHE A 62 -5.99 -19.35 -5.58
C PHE A 62 -5.40 -19.23 -4.18
N HIS A 63 -4.11 -18.90 -4.10
CA HIS A 63 -3.40 -18.74 -2.84
C HIS A 63 -2.70 -17.38 -2.81
N HIS A 64 -2.96 -16.63 -1.75
CA HIS A 64 -2.32 -15.35 -1.46
C HIS A 64 -2.36 -15.11 0.05
N ALA A 65 -1.33 -14.48 0.62
CA ALA A 65 -1.22 -14.28 2.07
C ALA A 65 -2.42 -13.52 2.67
N ASN A 66 -2.93 -12.54 1.93
CA ASN A 66 -4.09 -11.73 2.34
C ASN A 66 -5.44 -12.24 1.79
N ALA A 67 -5.49 -13.38 1.08
CA ALA A 67 -6.76 -13.99 0.69
C ALA A 67 -7.15 -15.07 1.70
N ILE A 68 -8.40 -15.04 2.17
CA ILE A 68 -8.93 -16.13 3.00
C ILE A 68 -9.09 -17.36 2.10
N PRO A 69 -8.46 -18.50 2.43
CA PRO A 69 -8.56 -19.70 1.61
C PRO A 69 -9.98 -20.28 1.68
N LEU A 70 -10.48 -20.72 0.53
CA LEU A 70 -11.79 -21.37 0.42
C LEU A 70 -11.61 -22.85 0.68
N LEU A 71 -12.20 -23.37 1.75
CA LEU A 71 -12.07 -24.78 2.13
C LEU A 71 -13.05 -25.65 1.38
N ASP A 72 -14.30 -25.19 1.21
CA ASP A 72 -15.36 -25.97 0.58
C ASP A 72 -16.53 -25.09 0.11
N TYR A 73 -17.37 -25.65 -0.74
CA TYR A 73 -18.63 -25.06 -1.15
C TYR A 73 -19.72 -26.13 -1.25
N TYR A 74 -20.91 -25.83 -0.71
CA TYR A 74 -22.05 -26.73 -0.82
C TYR A 74 -23.37 -25.97 -1.05
N TYR A 75 -24.36 -26.67 -1.58
CA TYR A 75 -25.73 -26.16 -1.68
C TYR A 75 -26.54 -26.57 -0.44
N GLN A 76 -27.14 -25.59 0.21
CA GLN A 76 -28.17 -25.82 1.22
C GLN A 76 -29.54 -25.85 0.54
N ALA A 77 -30.25 -26.97 0.70
CA ALA A 77 -31.57 -27.22 0.09
C ALA A 77 -31.58 -27.01 -1.44
N ASP A 78 -30.48 -27.39 -2.11
CA ASP A 78 -30.28 -27.33 -3.58
C ASP A 78 -30.46 -25.95 -4.22
N LYS A 79 -30.51 -24.89 -3.42
CA LYS A 79 -30.78 -23.52 -3.89
C LYS A 79 -29.75 -22.51 -3.45
N PHE A 80 -29.26 -22.65 -2.22
CA PHE A 80 -28.45 -21.61 -1.61
C PHE A 80 -27.00 -22.05 -1.49
N GLY A 81 -26.09 -21.34 -2.17
CA GLY A 81 -24.66 -21.54 -2.05
C GLY A 81 -24.15 -21.21 -0.65
N ARG A 82 -23.22 -22.03 -0.15
CA ARG A 82 -22.57 -21.87 1.15
C ARG A 82 -21.08 -22.04 0.96
N LEU A 83 -20.31 -21.10 1.51
CA LEU A 83 -18.86 -21.10 1.40
C LEU A 83 -18.26 -21.37 2.77
N VAL A 84 -17.36 -22.34 2.84
CA VAL A 84 -16.66 -22.71 4.07
C VAL A 84 -15.25 -22.16 4.04
N ILE A 85 -14.86 -21.49 5.12
CA ILE A 85 -13.57 -20.83 5.28
C ILE A 85 -12.96 -21.13 6.65
N PRO A 86 -11.64 -21.00 6.84
CA PRO A 86 -11.04 -21.13 8.16
C PRO A 86 -11.58 -20.05 9.11
N LYS A 87 -11.39 -20.28 10.42
CA LYS A 87 -11.61 -19.23 11.42
C LYS A 87 -10.77 -17.99 11.12
N VAL A 88 -11.40 -16.83 11.27
CA VAL A 88 -10.76 -15.52 11.32
C VAL A 88 -11.02 -14.88 12.68
N HIS A 89 -10.16 -13.97 13.14
CA HIS A 89 -10.28 -13.39 14.48
C HIS A 89 -11.36 -12.32 14.55
N PHE A 90 -11.36 -11.35 13.65
CA PHE A 90 -12.26 -10.20 13.70
C PHE A 90 -12.73 -9.79 12.30
N SER A 91 -13.94 -9.23 12.21
CA SER A 91 -14.30 -8.40 11.06
C SER A 91 -13.46 -7.13 11.13
N PHE A 92 -13.06 -6.59 9.98
CA PHE A 92 -12.24 -5.39 9.98
C PHE A 92 -12.96 -4.24 10.68
N GLN A 93 -14.27 -4.09 10.46
CA GLN A 93 -15.06 -3.06 11.13
C GLN A 93 -15.01 -3.18 12.66
N SER A 94 -15.27 -4.37 13.22
CA SER A 94 -15.25 -4.54 14.68
C SER A 94 -13.86 -4.30 15.28
N TRP A 95 -12.80 -4.75 14.60
CA TRP A 95 -11.42 -4.50 15.03
C TRP A 95 -11.06 -3.02 14.95
N PHE A 96 -11.45 -2.36 13.85
CA PHE A 96 -11.23 -0.94 13.62
C PHE A 96 -11.86 -0.09 14.72
N GLU A 97 -13.13 -0.34 15.04
CA GLU A 97 -13.86 0.37 16.10
C GLU A 97 -13.27 0.18 17.50
N LYS A 98 -12.70 -1.01 17.78
CA LYS A 98 -12.14 -1.34 19.09
C LYS A 98 -10.74 -0.75 19.32
N GLU A 99 -9.84 -0.89 18.34
CA GLU A 99 -8.44 -0.47 18.49
C GLU A 99 -7.80 0.02 17.19
N GLY A 100 -8.28 -0.41 16.02
CA GLY A 100 -7.64 -0.10 14.73
C GLY A 100 -7.60 1.39 14.39
N LYS A 101 -8.58 2.21 14.82
CA LYS A 101 -8.61 3.66 14.55
C LYS A 101 -7.30 4.36 14.92
N ASN A 102 -6.79 4.10 16.13
CA ASN A 102 -5.57 4.73 16.65
C ASN A 102 -4.28 4.09 16.13
N LEU A 103 -4.38 2.94 15.45
CA LEU A 103 -3.25 2.23 14.87
C LEU A 103 -3.04 2.58 13.39
N LEU A 104 -4.09 3.01 12.70
CA LEU A 104 -4.06 3.24 11.25
C LEU A 104 -3.86 4.70 10.85
N PHE A 105 -4.31 5.64 11.69
CA PHE A 105 -4.03 7.06 11.55
C PHE A 105 -3.46 7.65 12.83
N ASP A 106 -2.62 8.67 12.69
CA ASP A 106 -2.27 9.54 13.81
C ASP A 106 -3.32 10.65 14.01
N GLU A 107 -3.15 11.44 15.06
CA GLU A 107 -4.04 12.55 15.43
C GLU A 107 -4.12 13.66 14.36
N MET A 108 -3.15 13.73 13.43
CA MET A 108 -3.08 14.72 12.36
C MET A 108 -3.68 14.21 11.05
N GLY A 109 -4.15 12.95 11.02
CA GLY A 109 -4.66 12.30 9.82
C GLY A 109 -3.58 11.81 8.87
N HIS A 110 -2.37 11.60 9.38
CA HIS A 110 -1.31 10.91 8.68
C HIS A 110 -1.51 9.39 8.76
N MET A 111 -1.39 8.70 7.63
CA MET A 111 -1.46 7.24 7.56
C MET A 111 -0.21 6.60 8.17
N THR A 112 -0.40 5.68 9.12
CA THR A 112 0.72 4.96 9.73
C THR A 112 1.32 3.93 8.77
N VAL A 113 2.55 3.48 9.07
CA VAL A 113 3.21 2.36 8.36
C VAL A 113 2.33 1.11 8.33
N MET A 114 1.53 0.87 9.38
CA MET A 114 0.63 -0.28 9.44
C MET A 114 -0.46 -0.19 8.37
N LEU A 115 -1.15 0.95 8.27
CA LEU A 115 -2.18 1.14 7.26
C LEU A 115 -1.57 1.12 5.85
N GLU A 116 -0.41 1.77 5.66
CA GLU A 116 0.31 1.73 4.38
C GLU A 116 0.56 0.28 3.93
N ASN A 117 1.13 -0.55 4.81
CA ASN A 117 1.40 -1.95 4.52
C ASN A 117 0.13 -2.75 4.22
N MET A 118 -0.95 -2.57 5.01
CA MET A 118 -2.23 -3.24 4.76
C MET A 118 -2.80 -2.91 3.37
N ILE A 119 -2.72 -1.64 2.94
CA ILE A 119 -3.20 -1.23 1.62
C ILE A 119 -2.30 -1.79 0.51
N ILE A 120 -0.97 -1.77 0.69
CA ILE A 120 -0.03 -2.34 -0.28
C ILE A 120 -0.26 -3.85 -0.45
N GLU A 121 -0.47 -4.56 0.65
CA GLU A 121 -0.79 -5.99 0.66
C GLU A 121 -2.14 -6.29 -0.03
N TYR A 122 -3.14 -5.42 0.15
CA TYR A 122 -4.39 -5.54 -0.60
C TYR A 122 -4.16 -5.28 -2.10
N CYS A 123 -3.35 -4.28 -2.46
CA CYS A 123 -2.96 -4.08 -3.86
C CYS A 123 -2.22 -5.29 -4.44
N ASP A 124 -1.39 -5.98 -3.66
CA ASP A 124 -0.67 -7.20 -4.07
C ASP A 124 -1.62 -8.37 -4.31
N LEU A 125 -2.65 -8.51 -3.47
CA LEU A 125 -3.75 -9.44 -3.69
C LEU A 125 -4.45 -9.15 -5.03
N VAL A 126 -4.80 -7.88 -5.27
CA VAL A 126 -5.45 -7.46 -6.52
C VAL A 126 -4.56 -7.73 -7.73
N GLU A 127 -3.27 -7.37 -7.70
CA GLU A 127 -2.34 -7.69 -8.78
C GLU A 127 -2.19 -9.20 -9.02
N SER A 128 -2.21 -10.00 -7.96
CA SER A 128 -2.13 -11.46 -8.06
C SER A 128 -3.35 -12.09 -8.72
N LEU A 129 -4.54 -11.53 -8.48
CA LEU A 129 -5.77 -11.92 -9.20
C LEU A 129 -5.70 -11.52 -10.68
N LEU A 130 -5.27 -10.29 -10.97
CA LEU A 130 -5.13 -9.80 -12.34
C LEU A 130 -4.14 -10.65 -13.17
N LYS A 131 -3.04 -11.12 -12.56
CA LYS A 131 -2.09 -12.06 -13.20
C LYS A 131 -2.74 -13.39 -13.61
N LYS A 132 -3.80 -13.81 -12.91
CA LYS A 132 -4.64 -14.98 -13.23
C LYS A 132 -5.89 -14.62 -14.06
N LYS A 133 -5.97 -13.38 -14.55
CA LYS A 133 -7.12 -12.84 -15.29
C LYS A 133 -8.44 -12.86 -14.51
N LEU A 134 -8.34 -12.77 -13.18
CA LEU A 134 -9.48 -12.68 -12.28
C LEU A 134 -9.66 -11.23 -11.82
N ILE A 135 -10.91 -10.76 -11.79
CA ILE A 135 -11.28 -9.41 -11.36
C ILE A 135 -12.27 -9.50 -10.21
N ILE A 136 -11.97 -8.78 -9.11
CA ILE A 136 -12.94 -8.47 -8.06
C ILE A 136 -13.83 -7.33 -8.56
N LYS A 137 -15.14 -7.55 -8.63
CA LYS A 137 -16.07 -6.54 -9.17
C LYS A 137 -16.55 -5.54 -8.13
N ASN A 138 -16.75 -6.00 -6.90
CA ASN A 138 -17.39 -5.23 -5.86
C ASN A 138 -16.52 -5.23 -4.59
N PHE A 139 -16.30 -4.04 -4.05
CA PHE A 139 -15.83 -3.90 -2.69
C PHE A 139 -17.02 -4.12 -1.75
N ASP A 140 -16.85 -5.04 -0.81
CA ASP A 140 -17.81 -5.30 0.26
C ASP A 140 -17.04 -5.33 1.57
N MET A 141 -17.45 -4.50 2.53
CA MET A 141 -16.79 -4.40 3.82
C MET A 141 -16.97 -5.67 4.66
N ASP A 142 -18.08 -6.40 4.45
CA ASP A 142 -18.33 -7.69 5.12
C ASP A 142 -17.35 -8.77 4.69
N ASN A 143 -16.62 -8.55 3.59
CA ASN A 143 -15.54 -9.43 3.12
C ASN A 143 -14.17 -9.08 3.67
N VAL A 144 -14.05 -8.04 4.49
CA VAL A 144 -12.76 -7.57 5.00
C VAL A 144 -12.62 -7.96 6.48
N PHE A 145 -11.57 -8.70 6.79
CA PHE A 145 -11.30 -9.27 8.09
C PHE A 145 -9.89 -8.92 8.55
N VAL A 146 -9.63 -9.15 9.84
CA VAL A 146 -8.32 -9.01 10.45
C VAL A 146 -7.98 -10.30 11.20
N ASN A 147 -6.81 -10.84 10.89
CA ASN A 147 -6.18 -11.87 11.71
C ASN A 147 -5.03 -11.24 12.49
N VAL A 148 -4.90 -11.61 13.76
CA VAL A 148 -3.85 -11.10 14.63
C VAL A 148 -2.89 -12.24 14.92
N TYR A 149 -1.73 -12.22 14.26
CA TYR A 149 -0.68 -13.22 14.44
C TYR A 149 0.44 -12.61 15.28
N VAL A 150 0.72 -13.19 16.45
CA VAL A 150 1.77 -12.70 17.36
C VAL A 150 1.61 -11.20 17.69
N GLY A 151 0.36 -10.75 17.85
CA GLY A 151 0.03 -9.35 18.14
C GLY A 151 0.05 -8.42 16.93
N VAL A 152 0.38 -8.90 15.73
CA VAL A 152 0.38 -8.07 14.51
C VAL A 152 -0.94 -8.26 13.74
N PRO A 153 -1.78 -7.22 13.63
CA PRO A 153 -3.00 -7.28 12.82
C PRO A 153 -2.64 -7.30 11.34
N THR A 154 -3.19 -8.27 10.63
CA THR A 154 -2.99 -8.49 9.19
C THR A 154 -4.34 -8.48 8.48
N LEU A 155 -4.44 -7.73 7.39
CA LEU A 155 -5.64 -7.64 6.57
C LEU A 155 -5.87 -8.97 5.84
N CYS A 156 -7.10 -9.50 5.89
CA CYS A 156 -7.51 -10.69 5.17
C CYS A 156 -8.82 -10.42 4.42
N VAL A 157 -8.88 -10.79 3.14
CA VAL A 157 -10.03 -10.52 2.27
C VAL A 157 -10.67 -11.83 1.85
N LEU A 158 -11.97 -11.95 2.09
CA LEU A 158 -12.79 -13.05 1.58
C LEU A 158 -13.21 -12.76 0.15
N LEU A 159 -12.70 -13.56 -0.79
CA LEU A 159 -13.07 -13.45 -2.20
C LEU A 159 -14.34 -14.25 -2.46
N THR A 160 -15.50 -13.59 -2.53
CA THR A 160 -16.79 -14.24 -2.80
C THR A 160 -17.23 -14.13 -4.26
N GLU A 161 -16.87 -13.03 -4.92
CA GLU A 161 -17.28 -12.74 -6.30
C GLU A 161 -16.08 -12.29 -7.15
N VAL A 162 -15.66 -13.18 -8.04
CA VAL A 162 -14.67 -12.87 -9.07
C VAL A 162 -15.22 -13.19 -10.45
N THR A 163 -14.68 -12.52 -11.46
CA THR A 163 -14.98 -12.82 -12.86
C THR A 163 -13.67 -13.06 -13.60
N GLU A 164 -13.63 -14.14 -14.38
CA GLU A 164 -12.55 -14.40 -15.33
C GLU A 164 -12.76 -13.56 -16.59
N VAL A 165 -11.69 -12.97 -17.10
CA VAL A 165 -11.70 -12.20 -18.35
C VAL A 165 -10.64 -12.72 -19.32
N GLU A 166 -10.84 -12.49 -20.61
CA GLU A 166 -9.88 -12.96 -21.63
C GLU A 166 -8.56 -12.17 -21.60
N CYS A 167 -8.66 -10.86 -21.39
CA CYS A 167 -7.53 -9.94 -21.30
C CYS A 167 -7.80 -8.86 -20.23
N ILE A 168 -6.73 -8.36 -19.59
CA ILE A 168 -6.84 -7.27 -18.61
C ILE A 168 -6.70 -5.94 -19.36
N GLY A 169 -7.82 -5.24 -19.53
CA GLY A 169 -7.86 -3.88 -20.04
C GLY A 169 -7.56 -2.83 -18.97
N VAL A 170 -7.47 -1.57 -19.39
CA VAL A 170 -7.31 -0.42 -18.48
C VAL A 170 -8.52 -0.30 -17.55
N GLN A 171 -9.74 -0.53 -18.06
CA GLN A 171 -10.97 -0.45 -17.27
C GLN A 171 -11.03 -1.54 -16.20
N ASP A 172 -10.68 -2.78 -16.56
CA ASP A 172 -10.61 -3.92 -15.65
C ASP A 172 -9.67 -3.68 -14.49
N ARG A 173 -8.48 -3.15 -14.81
CA ARG A 173 -7.50 -2.79 -13.80
C ARG A 173 -8.01 -1.66 -12.90
N ASN A 174 -8.59 -0.60 -13.47
CA ASN A 174 -9.13 0.50 -12.69
C ASN A 174 -10.24 0.05 -11.73
N LEU A 175 -11.10 -0.87 -12.18
CA LEU A 175 -12.15 -1.49 -11.36
C LEU A 175 -11.55 -2.30 -10.22
N ALA A 176 -10.59 -3.19 -10.51
CA ALA A 176 -9.98 -4.03 -9.48
C ALA A 176 -9.19 -3.19 -8.44
N TRP A 177 -8.51 -2.15 -8.89
CA TRP A 177 -7.76 -1.21 -8.05
C TRP A 177 -8.66 -0.22 -7.29
N ASP A 178 -9.97 -0.22 -7.56
CA ASP A 178 -10.93 0.57 -6.80
C ASP A 178 -11.19 0.00 -5.40
N CYS A 179 -11.01 -1.32 -5.21
CA CYS A 179 -11.29 -1.96 -3.91
C CYS A 179 -10.37 -1.47 -2.77
N PRO A 180 -9.03 -1.43 -2.91
CA PRO A 180 -8.16 -0.87 -1.87
C PRO A 180 -8.43 0.63 -1.63
N ARG A 181 -8.79 1.39 -2.68
CA ARG A 181 -9.14 2.82 -2.55
C ARG A 181 -10.44 3.01 -1.76
N LYS A 182 -11.44 2.17 -1.99
CA LYS A 182 -12.70 2.18 -1.22
C LYS A 182 -12.48 1.84 0.25
N LEU A 183 -11.54 0.95 0.57
CA LEU A 183 -11.14 0.69 1.96
C LEU A 183 -10.56 1.96 2.62
N MET A 184 -9.67 2.68 1.94
CA MET A 184 -9.12 3.95 2.45
C MET A 184 -10.22 4.99 2.71
N VAL A 185 -11.14 5.17 1.77
CA VAL A 185 -12.29 6.08 1.93
C VAL A 185 -13.19 5.64 3.08
N TRP A 186 -13.42 4.34 3.24
CA TRP A 186 -14.18 3.82 4.38
C TRP A 186 -13.48 4.17 5.70
N CYS A 187 -12.16 3.95 5.81
CA CYS A 187 -11.41 4.29 7.02
C CYS A 187 -11.45 5.80 7.33
N GLU A 188 -11.32 6.68 6.33
CA GLU A 188 -11.46 8.14 6.50
C GLU A 188 -12.81 8.51 7.13
N ASN A 189 -13.90 7.98 6.55
CA ASN A 189 -15.27 8.27 6.99
C ASN A 189 -15.56 7.76 8.41
N GLN A 190 -14.96 6.63 8.81
CA GLN A 190 -15.20 6.04 10.13
C GLN A 190 -14.35 6.65 11.25
N CYS A 191 -13.21 7.24 10.90
CA CYS A 191 -12.36 7.94 11.85
C CYS A 191 -12.84 9.36 12.15
N ASP A 192 -13.67 9.96 11.27
CA ASP A 192 -13.94 11.41 11.27
C ASP A 192 -12.63 12.24 11.24
N ILE A 193 -11.57 11.64 10.69
CA ILE A 193 -10.25 12.24 10.55
C ILE A 193 -10.10 12.66 9.10
N LYS A 194 -9.79 13.93 8.88
CA LYS A 194 -9.45 14.44 7.56
C LYS A 194 -8.02 14.01 7.23
N MET A 195 -7.84 13.21 6.19
CA MET A 195 -6.50 12.81 5.75
C MET A 195 -5.61 14.04 5.49
N ASP A 196 -4.36 13.97 5.95
CA ASP A 196 -3.36 15.00 5.71
C ASP A 196 -2.98 15.09 4.22
N LYS A 197 -2.13 16.06 3.88
CA LYS A 197 -1.73 16.29 2.48
C LYS A 197 -0.95 15.09 1.93
N LEU A 198 -0.08 14.46 2.72
CA LEU A 198 0.81 13.38 2.25
C LEU A 198 0.03 12.08 2.01
N THR A 199 -0.87 11.73 2.92
CA THR A 199 -1.79 10.59 2.83
C THR A 199 -2.71 10.74 1.62
N LYS A 200 -3.25 11.94 1.38
CA LYS A 200 -4.04 12.20 0.17
C LYS A 200 -3.24 12.00 -1.11
N ARG A 201 -1.95 12.36 -1.13
CA ARG A 201 -1.10 12.09 -2.30
C ARG A 201 -0.90 10.60 -2.51
N PHE A 202 -0.68 9.82 -1.43
CA PHE A 202 -0.63 8.36 -1.52
C PHE A 202 -1.92 7.78 -2.11
N CYS A 203 -3.09 8.19 -1.59
CA CYS A 203 -4.39 7.75 -2.12
C CYS A 203 -4.58 8.11 -3.60
N ASN A 204 -4.14 9.30 -4.01
CA ASN A 204 -4.17 9.72 -5.42
C ASN A 204 -3.21 8.89 -6.28
N PHE A 205 -2.04 8.52 -5.75
CA PHE A 205 -1.06 7.69 -6.44
C PHE A 205 -1.60 6.28 -6.72
N LEU A 206 -2.38 5.68 -5.81
CA LEU A 206 -3.09 4.41 -6.05
C LEU A 206 -3.99 4.46 -7.29
N GLY A 207 -4.57 5.62 -7.60
CA GLY A 207 -5.45 5.82 -8.76
C GLY A 207 -4.71 6.00 -10.09
N LYS A 208 -3.38 6.13 -10.11
CA LYS A 208 -2.62 6.37 -11.33
C LYS A 208 -2.46 5.11 -12.17
N SER A 209 -2.62 5.24 -13.48
CA SER A 209 -2.52 4.13 -14.43
C SER A 209 -1.13 3.48 -14.48
N ASN A 210 -0.07 4.11 -13.99
CA ASN A 210 1.27 3.52 -13.94
C ASN A 210 1.66 3.00 -12.54
N CYS A 211 0.73 3.01 -11.58
CA CYS A 211 0.94 2.55 -10.21
C CYS A 211 0.96 1.02 -10.12
N ASN A 212 1.94 0.44 -9.45
CA ASN A 212 2.02 -1.00 -9.20
C ASN A 212 2.56 -1.23 -7.79
N VAL A 213 2.42 -2.46 -7.27
CA VAL A 213 2.84 -2.83 -5.91
C VAL A 213 4.32 -2.55 -5.67
N ARG A 214 5.17 -2.79 -6.68
CA ARG A 214 6.61 -2.49 -6.58
C ARG A 214 6.86 -1.00 -6.35
N LYS A 215 6.10 -0.12 -7.00
CA LYS A 215 6.20 1.33 -6.79
C LYS A 215 5.59 1.76 -5.46
N LEU A 216 4.50 1.11 -5.02
CA LEU A 216 3.91 1.43 -3.72
C LEU A 216 4.83 1.08 -2.56
N LYS A 217 5.49 -0.09 -2.60
CA LYS A 217 6.49 -0.51 -1.61
C LYS A 217 7.69 0.44 -1.47
N LYS A 218 7.91 1.30 -2.47
CA LYS A 218 8.97 2.30 -2.50
C LYS A 218 8.43 3.73 -2.42
N TYR A 219 7.14 3.90 -2.16
CA TYR A 219 6.56 5.23 -2.12
C TYR A 219 7.06 5.97 -0.86
N PRO A 220 7.49 7.24 -0.96
CA PRO A 220 8.15 7.94 0.13
C PRO A 220 7.15 8.57 1.09
N HIS A 221 6.21 7.78 1.61
CA HIS A 221 5.26 8.23 2.62
C HIS A 221 5.88 8.17 4.02
N ASN A 222 6.39 6.99 4.40
CA ASN A 222 6.98 6.72 5.71
C ASN A 222 8.48 6.38 5.66
N TRP A 223 9.23 6.96 4.70
CA TRP A 223 10.68 6.75 4.64
C TRP A 223 11.39 7.32 5.87
N ASP A 224 12.37 6.58 6.37
CA ASP A 224 13.32 7.09 7.34
C ASP A 224 14.37 8.01 6.69
N ASP A 225 15.14 8.71 7.53
CA ASP A 225 16.14 9.67 7.08
C ASP A 225 17.28 9.01 6.27
N VAL A 226 17.56 7.74 6.56
CA VAL A 226 18.57 6.96 5.83
C VAL A 226 18.10 6.70 4.41
N THR A 227 16.87 6.19 4.23
CA THR A 227 16.26 5.92 2.94
C THR A 227 16.14 7.19 2.10
N LYS A 228 15.73 8.31 2.71
CA LYS A 228 15.70 9.62 2.05
C LYS A 228 17.09 10.05 1.56
N GLY A 229 18.11 9.85 2.38
CA GLY A 229 19.51 10.11 2.02
C GLY A 229 20.02 9.24 0.87
N GLU A 230 19.79 7.93 0.93
CA GLU A 230 20.14 6.98 -0.15
C GLU A 230 19.42 7.33 -1.45
N TYR A 231 18.14 7.68 -1.37
CA TYR A 231 17.38 8.13 -2.53
C TYR A 231 17.97 9.39 -3.13
N LEU A 232 18.26 10.41 -2.32
CA LEU A 232 18.90 11.66 -2.76
C LEU A 232 20.23 11.40 -3.48
N MET A 233 21.04 10.48 -2.95
CA MET A 233 22.30 10.07 -3.57
C MET A 233 22.08 9.42 -4.94
N SER A 234 21.08 8.54 -5.06
CA SER A 234 20.75 7.83 -6.30
C SER A 234 20.28 8.74 -7.44
N LEU A 235 19.66 9.89 -7.12
CA LEU A 235 19.16 10.84 -8.11
C LEU A 235 20.28 11.44 -8.98
N VAL A 236 21.46 11.65 -8.39
CA VAL A 236 22.61 12.26 -9.07
C VAL A 236 23.56 11.22 -9.63
N ASP A 237 23.53 9.97 -9.14
CA ASP A 237 24.33 8.89 -9.72
C ASP A 237 23.73 8.34 -11.05
N SER A 238 22.52 8.77 -11.39
CA SER A 238 21.81 8.44 -12.64
C SER A 238 22.27 9.30 -13.83
N ASN A 239 21.74 9.05 -15.04
CA ASN A 239 22.04 9.89 -16.21
C ASN A 239 21.57 11.34 -15.99
N HIS A 240 22.50 12.26 -15.73
CA HIS A 240 22.22 13.68 -15.43
C HIS A 240 21.32 14.36 -16.46
N SER A 241 21.56 14.12 -17.75
CA SER A 241 20.77 14.75 -18.83
C SER A 241 19.32 14.28 -18.80
N GLN A 242 19.11 12.99 -18.57
CA GLN A 242 17.76 12.41 -18.47
C GLN A 242 17.06 12.88 -17.20
N MET A 243 17.75 12.90 -16.05
CA MET A 243 17.21 13.36 -14.78
C MET A 243 16.79 14.83 -14.83
N ARG A 244 17.65 15.68 -15.40
CA ARG A 244 17.36 17.09 -15.63
C ARG A 244 16.13 17.27 -16.52
N PHE A 245 16.03 16.51 -17.61
CA PHE A 245 14.86 16.54 -18.51
C PHE A 245 13.56 16.17 -17.77
N LEU A 246 13.57 15.06 -17.03
CA LEU A 246 12.39 14.59 -16.30
C LEU A 246 11.94 15.59 -15.23
N LEU A 247 12.87 16.15 -14.46
CA LEU A 247 12.57 17.03 -13.34
C LEU A 247 12.23 18.46 -13.74
N ASN A 248 12.80 19.00 -14.83
CA ASN A 248 12.49 20.38 -15.22
C ASN A 248 11.11 20.53 -15.87
N ASP A 249 10.64 19.49 -16.55
CA ASP A 249 9.29 19.46 -17.13
C ASP A 249 8.18 19.18 -16.09
N SER A 250 8.54 18.99 -14.81
CA SER A 250 7.57 18.61 -13.77
C SER A 250 6.96 19.77 -12.98
N GLY A 251 7.34 21.01 -13.28
CA GLY A 251 6.90 22.19 -12.53
C GLY A 251 7.45 22.25 -11.10
N LEU A 252 8.52 21.50 -10.81
CA LEU A 252 9.20 21.58 -9.52
C LEU A 252 10.14 22.79 -9.50
N THR A 253 10.18 23.48 -8.38
CA THR A 253 10.98 24.69 -8.19
C THR A 253 11.80 24.58 -6.91
N TRP A 254 12.84 25.39 -6.82
CA TRP A 254 13.56 25.62 -5.57
C TRP A 254 12.60 26.17 -4.49
N PRO A 255 12.97 26.08 -3.19
CA PRO A 255 12.11 26.50 -2.09
C PRO A 255 12.09 28.02 -1.89
N PHE A 256 11.66 28.77 -2.89
CA PHE A 256 11.49 30.22 -2.76
C PHE A 256 10.39 30.54 -1.75
N SER A 257 10.57 31.63 -1.01
CA SER A 257 9.55 32.14 -0.09
C SER A 257 8.26 32.48 -0.85
N GLU A 258 7.11 32.19 -0.25
CA GLU A 258 5.81 32.33 -0.93
C GLU A 258 5.61 33.74 -1.50
N ASN A 259 5.07 33.81 -2.72
CA ASN A 259 4.77 35.04 -3.44
C ASN A 259 5.97 35.94 -3.79
N LEU A 260 7.20 35.48 -3.56
CA LEU A 260 8.40 36.21 -3.97
C LEU A 260 8.90 35.76 -5.36
N PRO A 261 9.52 36.67 -6.14
CA PRO A 261 10.16 36.33 -7.40
C PRO A 261 11.21 35.22 -7.22
N GLN A 262 11.44 34.40 -8.24
CA GLN A 262 12.50 33.38 -8.24
C GLN A 262 13.88 34.04 -8.37
N ARG A 263 14.42 34.48 -7.23
CA ARG A 263 15.73 35.15 -7.09
C ARG A 263 16.47 34.53 -5.91
N SER A 264 17.80 34.55 -5.95
CA SER A 264 18.68 34.02 -4.90
C SER A 264 18.27 34.53 -3.52
N ASP A 265 18.05 35.84 -3.40
CA ASP A 265 17.78 36.53 -2.14
C ASP A 265 16.45 36.11 -1.48
N ASN A 266 15.61 35.36 -2.20
CA ASN A 266 14.32 34.85 -1.72
C ASN A 266 14.37 33.37 -1.31
N LEU A 267 15.56 32.75 -1.36
CA LEU A 267 15.81 31.40 -0.84
C LEU A 267 15.97 31.40 0.69
N PRO A 268 15.77 30.25 1.36
CA PRO A 268 16.02 30.13 2.78
C PRO A 268 17.49 30.47 3.11
N GLU A 269 17.73 31.19 4.19
CA GLU A 269 19.06 31.71 4.54
C GLU A 269 20.16 30.64 4.55
N LEU A 270 19.85 29.44 5.04
CA LEU A 270 20.79 28.33 5.08
C LEU A 270 21.11 27.80 3.68
N LEU A 271 20.12 27.75 2.78
CA LEU A 271 20.33 27.36 1.39
C LEU A 271 21.17 28.41 0.66
N GLN A 272 20.92 29.71 0.90
CA GLN A 272 21.76 30.78 0.35
C GLN A 272 23.21 30.66 0.84
N ALA A 273 23.42 30.42 2.15
CA ALA A 273 24.77 30.25 2.70
C ALA A 273 25.52 29.04 2.09
N ILE A 274 24.80 27.97 1.74
CA ILE A 274 25.36 26.82 1.02
C ILE A 274 25.80 27.22 -0.39
N LEU A 275 24.97 27.97 -1.12
CA LEU A 275 25.30 28.44 -2.48
C LEU A 275 26.52 29.38 -2.47
N ASP A 276 26.54 30.35 -1.56
CA ASP A 276 27.64 31.30 -1.43
C ASP A 276 28.97 30.56 -1.17
N TRP A 277 28.94 29.50 -0.36
CA TRP A 277 30.11 28.69 -0.09
C TRP A 277 30.56 27.87 -1.32
N ASP A 278 29.64 27.21 -2.03
CA ASP A 278 29.98 26.47 -3.26
C ASP A 278 30.57 27.42 -4.33
N GLU A 279 30.07 28.65 -4.44
CA GLU A 279 30.60 29.65 -5.37
C GLU A 279 31.99 30.16 -4.95
N LEU A 280 32.15 30.55 -3.68
CA LEU A 280 33.41 31.15 -3.19
C LEU A 280 34.55 30.15 -3.06
N GLU A 281 34.30 28.95 -2.52
CA GLU A 281 35.35 27.98 -2.18
C GLU A 281 35.55 26.93 -3.26
N ARG A 282 34.51 26.62 -4.05
CA ARG A 282 34.58 25.55 -5.06
C ARG A 282 34.46 26.07 -6.49
N ASN A 283 34.18 27.36 -6.69
CA ASN A 283 33.95 27.96 -8.00
C ASN A 283 32.84 27.22 -8.78
N VAL A 284 31.80 26.77 -8.06
CA VAL A 284 30.65 26.06 -8.63
C VAL A 284 29.43 26.96 -8.58
N GLY A 285 29.00 27.42 -9.76
CA GLY A 285 27.74 28.15 -9.91
C GLY A 285 26.54 27.21 -10.12
N HIS A 286 25.43 27.51 -9.45
CA HIS A 286 24.19 26.74 -9.56
C HIS A 286 23.08 27.56 -10.22
N ASN A 287 22.32 26.95 -11.13
CA ASN A 287 21.19 27.61 -11.76
C ASN A 287 19.92 27.43 -10.91
N ILE A 288 19.48 28.50 -10.24
CA ILE A 288 18.29 28.49 -9.38
C ILE A 288 16.96 28.30 -10.12
N LEU A 289 16.96 28.37 -11.46
CA LEU A 289 15.81 28.03 -12.31
C LEU A 289 15.80 26.56 -12.75
N ASP A 290 16.90 25.83 -12.53
CA ASP A 290 17.03 24.40 -12.84
C ASP A 290 16.81 23.59 -11.56
N PHE A 291 15.68 22.86 -11.46
CA PHE A 291 15.39 22.07 -10.27
C PHE A 291 16.42 20.95 -10.07
N PHE A 292 17.01 20.42 -11.15
CA PHE A 292 18.07 19.43 -10.98
C PHE A 292 19.34 20.01 -10.33
N SER A 293 19.62 21.30 -10.53
CA SER A 293 20.69 21.98 -9.79
C SER A 293 20.42 22.01 -8.29
N TYR A 294 19.16 22.17 -7.86
CA TYR A 294 18.78 22.06 -6.44
C TYR A 294 19.09 20.66 -5.88
N VAL A 295 18.71 19.61 -6.61
CA VAL A 295 18.99 18.22 -6.22
C VAL A 295 20.50 17.97 -6.09
N ILE A 296 21.31 18.52 -7.00
CA ILE A 296 22.77 18.44 -6.93
C ILE A 296 23.31 19.13 -5.67
N VAL A 297 22.84 20.33 -5.35
CA VAL A 297 23.22 21.05 -4.12
C VAL A 297 22.92 20.21 -2.88
N LEU A 298 21.67 19.75 -2.75
CA LEU A 298 21.24 18.93 -1.61
C LEU A 298 22.09 17.65 -1.48
N ARG A 299 22.30 16.94 -2.60
CA ARG A 299 23.10 15.71 -2.62
C ARG A 299 24.55 15.99 -2.24
N ASN A 300 25.16 17.06 -2.74
CA ASN A 300 26.53 17.39 -2.42
C ASN A 300 26.70 17.78 -0.94
N CYS A 301 25.74 18.51 -0.37
CA CYS A 301 25.71 18.78 1.07
C CYS A 301 25.59 17.48 1.89
N TYR A 302 24.75 16.55 1.46
CA TYR A 302 24.58 15.26 2.15
C TYR A 302 25.85 14.40 2.05
N LYS A 303 26.40 14.24 0.85
CA LYS A 303 27.58 13.41 0.58
C LYS A 303 28.83 13.94 1.28
N HIS A 304 29.10 15.23 1.13
CA HIS A 304 30.30 15.92 1.59
C HIS A 304 30.07 16.68 2.89
N PHE A 305 29.20 16.16 3.75
CA PHE A 305 28.80 16.83 5.00
C PHE A 305 29.99 17.25 5.87
N GLU A 306 31.01 16.40 5.99
CA GLU A 306 32.20 16.68 6.79
C GLU A 306 33.02 17.87 6.25
N ASP A 307 32.97 18.08 4.93
CA ASP A 307 33.71 19.14 4.23
C ASP A 307 33.00 20.51 4.32
N LEU A 308 31.77 20.55 4.85
CA LEU A 308 31.01 21.79 4.98
C LEU A 308 31.72 22.75 5.95
N PRO A 309 31.65 24.08 5.71
CA PRO A 309 32.26 25.07 6.59
C PRO A 309 31.54 25.08 7.94
N LYS A 310 32.28 25.45 9.00
CA LYS A 310 31.77 25.41 10.38
C LYS A 310 30.44 26.15 10.55
N LYS A 311 30.29 27.34 9.94
CA LYS A 311 29.04 28.13 9.97
C LYS A 311 27.81 27.37 9.45
N ILE A 312 27.98 26.50 8.45
CA ILE A 312 26.91 25.67 7.90
C ILE A 312 26.71 24.43 8.78
N LYS A 313 27.79 23.78 9.23
CA LYS A 313 27.73 22.63 10.14
C LYS A 313 27.11 22.95 11.49
N ASP A 314 27.30 24.16 12.01
CA ASP A 314 26.69 24.61 13.26
C ASP A 314 25.15 24.70 13.14
N LYS A 315 24.63 24.94 11.92
CA LYS A 315 23.18 24.93 11.63
C LYS A 315 22.67 23.53 11.27
N LEU A 316 23.40 22.81 10.42
CA LEU A 316 22.98 21.50 9.97
C LEU A 316 23.28 20.39 10.97
N ILE A 317 24.19 20.50 11.92
CA ILE A 317 24.52 19.51 12.99
C ILE A 317 24.87 18.09 12.50
N SER A 318 24.00 17.44 11.73
CA SER A 318 24.13 16.12 11.11
C SER A 318 23.48 16.06 9.72
N ARG A 319 23.71 14.96 8.99
CA ARG A 319 22.99 14.65 7.74
C ARG A 319 21.46 14.54 7.93
N LYS A 320 21.01 14.09 9.11
CA LYS A 320 19.58 13.97 9.42
C LYS A 320 18.91 15.35 9.40
N THR A 321 19.52 16.34 10.02
CA THR A 321 18.95 17.70 10.06
C THR A 321 18.91 18.35 8.68
N LEU A 322 19.80 17.97 7.75
CA LEU A 322 19.65 18.37 6.35
C LEU A 322 18.35 17.83 5.73
N ILE A 323 18.00 16.57 6.01
CA ILE A 323 16.71 15.99 5.59
C ILE A 323 15.54 16.75 6.21
N GLU A 324 15.62 17.07 7.51
CA GLU A 324 14.61 17.87 8.21
C GLU A 324 14.45 19.28 7.57
N TYR A 325 15.54 19.93 7.17
CA TYR A 325 15.50 21.20 6.45
C TYR A 325 14.86 21.09 5.07
N ILE A 326 15.16 20.03 4.31
CA ILE A 326 14.51 19.77 3.01
C ILE A 326 12.99 19.70 3.18
N GLU A 327 12.52 19.01 4.22
CA GLU A 327 11.10 18.86 4.52
C GLU A 327 10.46 20.14 5.09
N LEU A 328 11.23 20.92 5.84
CA LEU A 328 10.80 22.25 6.29
C LEU A 328 10.60 23.19 5.09
N TRP A 329 11.53 23.17 4.15
CA TRP A 329 11.47 24.00 2.95
C TRP A 329 10.39 23.53 1.98
N GLN A 330 10.24 22.21 1.80
CA GLN A 330 9.28 21.58 0.91
C GLN A 330 8.81 20.25 1.49
N SER A 331 7.72 20.29 2.27
CA SER A 331 7.19 19.13 3.00
C SER A 331 6.76 17.93 2.13
N ASP A 332 6.57 18.13 0.83
CA ASP A 332 6.24 17.08 -0.12
C ASP A 332 7.36 16.79 -1.15
N PHE A 333 8.60 17.23 -0.88
CA PHE A 333 9.76 17.07 -1.78
C PHE A 333 9.94 15.62 -2.23
N TRP A 334 10.08 14.67 -1.30
CA TRP A 334 10.36 13.27 -1.62
C TRP A 334 9.27 12.66 -2.50
N ILE A 335 8.00 12.87 -2.13
CA ILE A 335 6.86 12.39 -2.89
C ILE A 335 6.82 13.02 -4.28
N LYS A 336 6.99 14.34 -4.39
CA LYS A 336 6.98 15.05 -5.68
C LYS A 336 8.05 14.52 -6.64
N VAL A 337 9.28 14.35 -6.13
CA VAL A 337 10.39 13.84 -6.93
C VAL A 337 10.13 12.40 -7.34
N TYR A 338 9.70 11.54 -6.41
CA TYR A 338 9.38 10.13 -6.68
C TYR A 338 8.27 9.96 -7.72
N GLU A 339 7.13 10.63 -7.54
CA GLU A 339 6.01 10.52 -8.47
C GLU A 339 6.33 10.98 -9.88
N ARG A 340 7.32 11.87 -10.04
CA ARG A 340 7.77 12.33 -11.35
C ARG A 340 8.68 11.32 -12.03
N LEU A 341 9.57 10.70 -11.28
CA LEU A 341 10.59 9.80 -11.83
C LEU A 341 10.07 8.38 -12.04
N GLY A 342 9.04 7.97 -11.29
CA GLY A 342 8.35 6.70 -11.45
C GLY A 342 9.01 5.57 -10.69
#